data_AF-A0A821ULB4-F1
#
_entry.id   AF-A0A821ULB4-F1
#
_cell.length_a   1.000
_cell.length_b   1.000
_cell.length_c   1.000
_cell.angle_alpha   90.00
_cell.angle_beta   90.00
_cell.angle_gamma   90.00
#
_symmetry.space_group_name_H-M   'P 1'
#
loop_
_entity.id
_entity.type
_entity.pdbx_description
1 polymer ?
#
loop_
_entity_poly.entity_id
_entity_poly.type
_entity_poly.pdbx_seq_one_letter_code
_entity_poly.pdbx_strand_id
1 'polypeptide(L)'
;MISINLTPYFGHGPIYPMQQGFETTGCRNGTWWTSILYIGNLVKPDDMCLPIAWYLHNDMQFHWVAPLALIPFVMRRKPIGFIVAILMILLGIVSTLAILLHFSDLSLNAVEAFIPQ
;
A
#
# COMPACT_ATOMS: atom_id res chain seq x y z
N MET A 1 -14.15 -0.95 -9.35
CA MET A 1 -15.51 -1.48 -9.66
C MET A 1 -16.03 -0.99 -11.00
N ILE A 2 -16.05 0.32 -11.26
CA ILE A 2 -16.30 0.83 -12.63
C ILE A 2 -15.14 0.39 -13.54
N SER A 3 -13.91 0.54 -13.06
CA SER A 3 -12.69 0.05 -13.68
C SER A 3 -12.82 -1.38 -14.24
N ILE A 4 -13.08 -2.41 -13.43
CA ILE A 4 -13.17 -3.81 -13.91
C ILE A 4 -14.10 -4.04 -15.11
N ASN A 5 -15.17 -3.26 -15.24
CA ASN A 5 -16.13 -3.38 -16.35
C ASN A 5 -15.70 -2.56 -17.58
N LEU A 6 -14.94 -1.48 -17.40
CA LEU A 6 -14.47 -0.59 -18.46
C LEU A 6 -13.09 -0.97 -18.99
N THR A 7 -12.22 -1.49 -18.13
CA THR A 7 -10.87 -2.00 -18.38
C THR A 7 -10.72 -2.86 -19.65
N PRO A 8 -11.65 -3.78 -20.03
CA PRO A 8 -11.55 -4.51 -21.30
C PRO A 8 -11.79 -3.64 -22.55
N TYR A 9 -12.46 -2.49 -22.42
CA TYR A 9 -12.74 -1.59 -23.55
C TYR A 9 -11.67 -0.51 -23.72
N PHE A 10 -11.02 -0.08 -22.62
CA PHE A 10 -10.07 1.04 -22.63
C PHE A 10 -8.59 0.63 -22.59
N GLY A 11 -8.26 -0.64 -22.29
CA GLY A 11 -6.88 -1.10 -22.19
C GLY A 11 -6.51 -2.10 -23.28
N HIS A 12 -5.64 -1.68 -24.19
CA HIS A 12 -5.02 -2.56 -25.18
C HIS A 12 -3.51 -2.35 -25.14
N GLY A 13 -2.73 -3.42 -24.97
CA GLY A 13 -1.28 -3.35 -24.95
C GLY A 13 -0.64 -4.72 -24.79
N PRO A 14 0.63 -4.88 -25.17
CA PRO A 14 1.34 -6.17 -25.14
C PRO A 14 1.48 -6.78 -23.74
N ILE A 15 1.45 -5.94 -22.71
CA ILE A 15 1.49 -6.34 -21.29
C ILE A 15 0.10 -6.36 -20.63
N TYR A 16 -0.95 -5.98 -21.35
CA TYR A 16 -2.28 -5.83 -20.77
C TYR A 16 -3.05 -7.15 -20.89
N PRO A 17 -3.44 -7.77 -19.76
CA PRO A 17 -4.21 -9.01 -19.80
C PRO A 17 -5.62 -8.72 -20.33
N MET A 18 -5.86 -9.08 -21.59
CA MET A 18 -7.07 -8.70 -22.34
C MET A 18 -8.40 -9.19 -21.74
N GLN A 19 -8.38 -10.17 -20.82
CA GLN A 19 -9.61 -10.73 -20.23
C GLN A 19 -10.03 -10.12 -18.89
N GLN A 20 -9.10 -9.59 -18.08
CA GLN A 20 -9.38 -9.19 -16.69
C GLN A 20 -8.73 -7.87 -16.27
N GLY A 21 -7.85 -7.29 -17.10
CA GLY A 21 -7.01 -6.16 -16.70
C GLY A 21 -6.10 -6.48 -15.52
N PHE A 22 -5.48 -5.47 -14.93
CA PHE A 22 -4.61 -5.62 -13.75
C PHE A 22 -5.40 -5.85 -12.45
N GLU A 23 -6.73 -6.00 -12.51
CA GLU A 23 -7.54 -6.30 -11.34
C GLU A 23 -7.55 -7.82 -11.07
N THR A 24 -7.51 -8.19 -9.79
CA THR A 24 -7.39 -9.60 -9.40
C THR A 24 -8.74 -10.31 -9.46
N THR A 25 -8.69 -11.65 -9.50
CA THR A 25 -9.88 -12.49 -9.36
C THR A 25 -10.61 -12.28 -8.03
N GLY A 26 -9.92 -11.74 -7.01
CA GLY A 26 -10.46 -11.33 -5.72
C GLY A 26 -11.68 -10.41 -5.81
N CYS A 27 -11.71 -9.46 -6.76
CA CYS A 27 -12.89 -8.61 -6.95
C CYS A 27 -14.16 -9.43 -7.21
N ARG A 28 -14.03 -10.46 -8.07
CA ARG A 28 -15.15 -11.34 -8.45
C ARG A 28 -15.49 -12.34 -7.34
N ASN A 29 -14.51 -12.70 -6.51
CA ASN A 29 -14.68 -13.53 -5.32
C ASN A 29 -15.21 -12.78 -4.08
N GLY A 30 -15.53 -11.48 -4.22
CA GLY A 30 -16.20 -10.71 -3.18
C GLY A 30 -15.28 -9.88 -2.29
N THR A 31 -14.01 -9.62 -2.66
CA THR A 31 -13.12 -8.70 -1.90
C THR A 31 -13.27 -7.22 -2.29
N TRP A 32 -14.28 -6.86 -3.09
CA TRP A 32 -14.48 -5.48 -3.52
C TRP A 32 -14.78 -4.49 -2.38
N TRP A 33 -15.49 -4.95 -1.34
CA TRP A 33 -15.89 -4.11 -0.21
C TRP A 33 -14.69 -3.70 0.65
N THR A 34 -13.64 -4.53 0.72
CA THR A 34 -12.42 -4.20 1.48
C THR A 34 -11.69 -3.01 0.85
N SER A 35 -11.79 -2.84 -0.47
CA SER A 35 -11.22 -1.69 -1.15
C SER A 35 -11.98 -0.39 -0.89
N ILE A 36 -13.30 -0.44 -0.68
CA ILE A 36 -14.12 0.73 -0.34
C ILE A 36 -13.88 1.18 1.10
N LEU A 37 -13.74 0.21 2.01
CA LEU A 37 -13.41 0.48 3.40
C LEU A 37 -11.92 0.78 3.62
N TYR A 38 -11.09 0.81 2.56
CA TYR A 38 -9.65 1.07 2.63
C TYR A 38 -8.85 0.09 3.51
N ILE A 39 -9.32 -1.16 3.61
CA ILE A 39 -8.71 -2.24 4.42
C ILE A 39 -8.24 -3.43 3.58
N GLY A 40 -8.14 -3.26 2.25
CA GLY A 40 -7.69 -4.33 1.37
C GLY A 40 -6.33 -4.91 1.76
N ASN A 41 -5.40 -4.05 2.18
CA ASN A 41 -4.06 -4.44 2.63
C ASN A 41 -4.07 -5.32 3.89
N LEU A 42 -5.09 -5.21 4.74
CA LEU A 42 -5.13 -5.88 6.05
C LEU A 42 -5.83 -7.24 6.01
N VAL A 43 -6.84 -7.38 5.14
CA VAL A 43 -7.69 -8.58 5.11
C VAL A 43 -7.07 -9.67 4.23
N LYS A 44 -6.71 -9.32 2.99
CA LYS A 44 -6.13 -10.25 2.01
C LYS A 44 -5.19 -9.46 1.07
N PRO A 45 -3.93 -9.24 1.46
CA PRO A 45 -2.98 -8.49 0.64
C PRO A 45 -2.70 -9.18 -0.72
N ASP A 46 -2.76 -10.51 -0.76
CA ASP A 46 -2.51 -11.27 -2.00
C ASP A 46 -3.73 -11.30 -2.95
N ASP A 47 -4.93 -11.04 -2.45
CA ASP A 47 -6.19 -11.14 -3.20
C ASP A 47 -7.00 -9.83 -3.15
N MET A 48 -6.25 -8.73 -3.24
CA MET A 48 -6.81 -7.37 -3.26
C MET A 48 -7.50 -7.11 -4.58
N CYS A 49 -8.79 -6.73 -4.52
CA CYS A 49 -9.58 -6.41 -5.70
C CYS A 49 -8.90 -5.36 -6.61
N LEU A 50 -8.39 -4.28 -6.04
CA LEU A 50 -7.66 -3.25 -6.77
C LEU A 50 -6.24 -3.10 -6.20
N PRO A 51 -5.24 -3.84 -6.71
CA PRO A 51 -3.89 -3.82 -6.17
C PRO A 51 -3.31 -2.42 -6.16
N ILE A 52 -3.43 -1.65 -7.25
CA ILE A 52 -2.90 -0.29 -7.33
C ILE A 52 -3.40 0.63 -6.21
N ALA A 53 -4.58 0.38 -5.64
CA ALA A 53 -5.10 1.18 -4.53
C ALA A 53 -4.48 0.84 -3.17
N TRP A 54 -3.49 -0.07 -3.11
CA TRP A 54 -2.78 -0.43 -1.89
C TRP A 54 -2.22 0.80 -1.15
N TYR A 55 -1.67 1.78 -1.88
CA TYR A 55 -1.13 3.00 -1.26
C TYR A 55 -2.26 3.87 -0.70
N LEU A 56 -3.39 3.94 -1.40
CA LEU A 56 -4.55 4.73 -0.96
C LEU A 56 -5.19 4.11 0.30
N HIS A 57 -5.20 2.78 0.40
CA HIS A 57 -5.62 2.07 1.62
C HIS A 57 -4.70 2.42 2.80
N ASN A 58 -3.41 2.53 2.55
CA ASN A 58 -2.41 2.90 3.55
C ASN A 58 -2.59 4.36 4.03
N ASP A 59 -2.84 5.29 3.12
CA ASP A 59 -3.04 6.72 3.44
C ASP A 59 -4.23 6.94 4.40
N MET A 60 -5.31 6.20 4.22
CA MET A 60 -6.47 6.28 5.12
C MET A 60 -6.17 5.77 6.53
N GLN A 61 -5.33 4.73 6.64
CA GLN A 61 -4.89 4.22 7.94
C GLN A 61 -3.99 5.24 8.65
N PHE A 62 -3.08 5.88 7.92
CA PHE A 62 -2.28 6.97 8.48
C PHE A 62 -3.13 8.18 8.86
N HIS A 63 -4.20 8.47 8.13
CA HIS A 63 -5.15 9.51 8.50
C HIS A 63 -5.82 9.22 9.86
N TRP A 64 -6.15 7.96 10.15
CA TRP A 64 -6.72 7.56 11.44
C TRP A 64 -5.70 7.58 12.57
N VAL A 65 -4.42 7.33 12.28
CA VAL A 65 -3.34 7.33 13.26
C VAL A 65 -2.79 8.74 13.52
N ALA A 66 -2.89 9.67 12.57
CA ALA A 66 -2.39 11.04 12.68
C ALA A 66 -2.86 11.83 13.92
N PRO A 67 -4.14 11.73 14.37
CA PRO A 67 -4.61 12.37 15.60
C PRO A 67 -3.81 11.97 16.84
N LEU A 68 -3.23 10.76 16.88
CA LEU A 68 -2.44 10.30 18.02
C LEU A 68 -1.19 11.18 18.24
N ALA A 69 -0.58 11.67 17.16
CA ALA A 69 0.51 12.62 17.23
C ALA A 69 0.00 14.07 17.38
N LEU A 70 -1.08 14.44 16.67
CA LEU A 70 -1.59 15.81 16.61
C LEU A 70 -2.31 16.27 17.89
N ILE A 71 -3.07 15.42 18.56
CA ILE A 71 -3.82 15.77 19.79
C ILE A 71 -2.87 16.27 20.91
N PRO A 72 -1.74 15.58 21.22
CA PRO A 72 -0.75 16.08 22.18
C PRO A 72 -0.18 17.46 21.83
N PHE A 73 -0.01 17.78 20.54
CA PHE A 73 0.44 19.10 20.09
C PHE A 73 -0.62 20.17 20.37
N VAL A 74 -1.89 19.89 20.08
CA VAL A 74 -3.01 20.80 20.34
C VAL A 74 -3.21 21.02 21.85
N MET A 75 -3.06 19.98 22.67
CA MET A 75 -3.20 20.05 24.13
C MET A 75 -1.98 20.68 24.85
N ARG A 76 -1.05 21.31 24.12
CA ARG A 76 0.21 21.88 24.63
C ARG A 76 1.13 20.89 25.36
N ARG A 77 0.90 19.57 25.21
CA ARG A 77 1.79 18.50 25.70
C ARG A 77 2.83 18.15 24.62
N LYS A 78 3.55 19.17 24.15
CA LYS A 78 4.57 19.07 23.08
C LYS A 78 5.57 17.90 23.23
N PRO A 79 6.16 17.61 24.42
CA PRO A 79 7.13 16.51 24.52
C PRO A 79 6.49 15.15 24.19
N ILE A 80 5.22 14.93 24.56
CA ILE A 80 4.49 13.69 24.24
C ILE A 80 4.26 13.58 22.73
N GLY A 81 3.88 14.68 22.08
CA GLY A 81 3.71 14.72 20.62
C GLY A 81 5.01 14.38 19.87
N PHE A 82 6.14 14.93 20.32
CA PHE A 82 7.46 14.60 19.74
C PHE A 82 7.85 13.14 19.96
N ILE A 83 7.62 12.58 21.15
CA ILE A 83 7.90 11.17 21.44
C ILE A 83 7.10 10.26 20.50
N VAL A 84 5.79 10.51 20.36
CA VAL A 84 4.91 9.71 19.48
C VAL A 84 5.36 9.81 18.02
N ALA A 85 5.68 11.02 17.54
CA ALA A 85 6.16 11.21 16.17
C ALA A 85 7.50 10.50 15.91
N ILE A 86 8.47 10.61 16.83
CA ILE A 86 9.76 9.91 16.72
C ILE A 86 9.56 8.39 16.70
N LEU A 87 8.70 7.86 17.56
CA LEU A 87 8.38 6.43 17.58
C LEU A 87 7.80 5.95 16.24
N MET A 88 6.88 6.70 15.64
CA MET A 88 6.32 6.35 14.32
C MET A 88 7.39 6.34 13.22
N ILE A 89 8.29 7.33 13.22
CA ILE A 89 9.41 7.40 12.27
C ILE A 89 10.34 6.20 12.44
N LEU A 90 10.71 5.88 13.68
CA LEU A 90 11.58 4.74 13.99
C LEU A 90 10.94 3.42 13.55
N LEU A 91 9.65 3.22 13.79
CA LEU A 91 8.92 2.04 13.33
C LEU A 91 8.96 1.89 11.81
N GLY A 92 8.81 2.99 11.07
CA GLY A 92 8.90 2.99 9.60
C GLY A 92 10.32 2.67 9.08
N ILE A 93 11.35 3.20 9.75
CA ILE A 93 12.75 2.88 9.40
C ILE A 93 13.03 1.40 9.67
N VAL A 94 12.64 0.90 10.83
CA VAL A 94 12.86 -0.49 11.23
C VAL A 94 12.11 -1.46 10.33
N SER A 95 10.85 -1.16 9.97
CA SER A 95 10.08 -2.02 9.06
C SER A 95 10.72 -2.08 7.67
N THR A 96 11.15 -0.93 7.13
CA THR A 96 11.84 -0.87 5.83
C THR A 96 13.15 -1.65 5.88
N LEU A 97 13.94 -1.47 6.94
CA LEU A 97 15.19 -2.20 7.13
C LEU A 97 14.93 -3.71 7.26
N ALA A 98 13.91 -4.13 8.01
CA ALA A 98 13.56 -5.53 8.17
C ALA A 98 13.17 -6.18 6.84
N ILE A 99 12.38 -5.49 6.01
CA ILE A 99 12.02 -5.96 4.66
C ILE A 99 13.27 -6.11 3.79
N LEU A 100 14.17 -5.12 3.81
CA LEU A 100 15.42 -5.14 3.04
C LEU A 100 16.35 -6.30 3.45
N LEU A 101 16.45 -6.58 4.76
CA LEU A 101 17.27 -7.68 5.26
C LEU A 101 16.63 -9.05 5.02
N HIS A 102 15.30 -9.12 5.01
CA HIS A 102 14.58 -10.37 4.74
C HIS A 102 14.59 -10.75 3.25
N PHE A 103 14.49 -9.76 2.35
CA PHE A 103 14.54 -9.92 0.90
C PHE A 103 15.87 -9.39 0.34
N SER A 104 17.00 -9.88 0.86
CA SER A 104 18.35 -9.46 0.42
C SER A 104 18.56 -9.59 -1.09
N ASP A 105 17.93 -10.59 -1.72
CA ASP A 105 18.05 -10.87 -3.16
C ASP A 105 17.33 -9.83 -4.04
N LEU A 106 16.36 -9.08 -3.49
CA LEU A 106 15.66 -8.02 -4.22
C LEU A 106 16.60 -6.84 -4.53
N SER A 107 17.57 -6.58 -3.64
CA SER A 107 18.56 -5.51 -3.81
C SER A 107 19.58 -5.82 -4.91
N LEU A 108 19.98 -7.09 -5.06
CA LEU A 108 20.92 -7.54 -6.10
C LEU A 108 20.29 -7.44 -7.48
N ASN A 109 19.07 -7.95 -7.65
CA ASN A 109 18.37 -7.94 -8.94
C ASN A 109 17.96 -6.52 -9.39
N ALA A 110 17.62 -5.63 -8.45
CA ALA A 110 17.32 -4.23 -8.78
C ALA A 110 18.58 -3.47 -9.24
N VAL A 111 19.74 -3.71 -8.59
CA VAL A 111 21.03 -3.09 -9.00
C VAL A 111 21.49 -3.64 -10.35
N GLU A 112 21.35 -4.94 -10.59
CA GLU A 112 21.71 -5.55 -11.88
C GLU A 112 20.82 -5.07 -13.03
N ALA A 113 19.54 -4.78 -12.79
CA ALA A 113 18.64 -4.21 -13.81
C ALA A 113 18.99 -2.77 -14.22
N PHE A 114 19.74 -2.01 -13.41
CA PHE A 114 20.20 -0.65 -13.73
C PHE A 114 21.63 -0.61 -14.32
N ILE A 115 22.35 -1.73 -14.33
CA ILE A 115 23.63 -1.85 -15.02
C ILE A 115 23.33 -2.35 -16.45
N PRO A 116 23.39 -1.49 -17.49
CA PRO A 116 23.31 -1.99 -18.85
C PRO A 116 24.52 -2.90 -19.11
N GLN A 117 24.27 -4.11 -19.60
CA GLN A 117 25.32 -4.91 -20.26
C GLN A 117 25.64 -4.30 -21.63
#